data_AF-A0A7Z9HEB0-F1
#
_entry.id   AF-A0A7Z9HEB0-F1
#
_cell.length_a   1.000
_cell.length_b   1.000
_cell.length_c   1.000
_cell.angle_alpha   90.00
_cell.angle_beta   90.00
_cell.angle_gamma   90.00
#
_symmetry.space_group_name_H-M   'P 1'
#
loop_
_entity.id
_entity.type
_entity.pdbx_description
1 polymer ?
#
loop_
_entity_poly.entity_id
_entity_poly.type
_entity_poly.pdbx_seq_one_letter_code
_entity_poly.pdbx_strand_id
1 'polypeptide(L)'
;RLSDQGVQVYVLPLMIEKDDMLAKITGSTNAVTLSGKYADDITLIGKGAGSLPTASAIVSDLNKIQRHPEPFPPPPSNKKLEIESMDNIQFRHTLRFEVRDQPGIFGHYGSIFERHSINIYALEQLPQYHRIGKEGEETVIFTLTLQNCKEGLVHKALKEINQADYMLKPVVLLREIV
;
A
#
# COMPACT_ATOMS: atom_id res chain seq x y z
N ARG A 1 -7.56 9.57 -4.28
CA ARG A 1 -8.16 9.37 -5.62
C ARG A 1 -9.65 9.62 -5.54
N LEU A 2 -10.28 10.25 -6.55
CA LEU A 2 -11.75 10.33 -6.64
C LEU A 2 -12.28 9.03 -7.23
N SER A 3 -13.33 8.48 -6.63
CA SER A 3 -14.05 7.29 -7.09
C SER A 3 -15.54 7.59 -7.17
N ASP A 4 -16.32 6.68 -7.77
CA ASP A 4 -17.78 6.79 -7.78
C ASP A 4 -18.39 6.70 -6.37
N GLN A 5 -17.63 6.14 -5.40
CA GLN A 5 -18.05 5.97 -4.01
C GLN A 5 -17.60 7.13 -3.10
N GLY A 6 -16.76 8.05 -3.60
CA GLY A 6 -16.28 9.19 -2.82
C GLY A 6 -14.81 9.50 -3.05
N VAL A 7 -14.08 9.75 -1.95
CA VAL A 7 -12.65 10.02 -1.97
C VAL A 7 -11.87 8.94 -1.21
N GLN A 8 -10.89 8.36 -1.89
CA GLN A 8 -9.94 7.42 -1.30
C GLN A 8 -8.77 8.18 -0.68
N VAL A 9 -8.57 7.97 0.63
CA VAL A 9 -7.50 8.59 1.43
C VAL A 9 -6.87 7.51 2.31
N TYR A 10 -5.56 7.29 2.16
CA TYR A 10 -4.81 6.31 2.95
C TYR A 10 -3.33 6.66 2.99
N VAL A 11 -2.63 6.15 4.01
CA VAL A 11 -1.17 6.17 4.15
C VAL A 11 -0.72 4.77 4.50
N LEU A 12 0.12 4.16 3.66
CA LEU A 12 0.60 2.79 3.83
C LEU A 12 1.90 2.56 3.04
N PRO A 13 2.71 1.55 3.41
CA PRO A 13 3.79 1.08 2.56
C PRO A 13 3.23 0.48 1.27
N LEU A 14 3.71 0.96 0.13
CA LEU A 14 3.30 0.51 -1.20
C LEU A 14 4.52 0.05 -1.99
N MET A 15 4.40 -1.09 -2.66
CA MET A 15 5.32 -1.49 -3.72
C MET A 15 5.02 -0.67 -4.96
N ILE A 16 6.08 -0.12 -5.54
CA ILE A 16 6.05 0.64 -6.77
C ILE A 16 7.07 0.04 -7.73
N GLU A 17 6.80 0.18 -9.02
CA GLU A 17 7.73 -0.28 -10.05
C GLU A 17 9.08 0.41 -9.90
N LYS A 18 10.17 -0.34 -10.11
CA LYS A 18 11.53 0.19 -9.94
C LYS A 18 11.84 1.36 -10.88
N ASP A 19 11.20 1.37 -12.05
CA ASP A 19 11.40 2.41 -13.06
C ASP A 19 10.53 3.66 -12.81
N ASP A 20 9.58 3.59 -11.87
CA ASP A 20 8.75 4.72 -11.46
C ASP A 20 9.62 5.88 -10.90
N MET A 21 9.23 7.12 -11.19
CA MET A 21 9.94 8.29 -10.69
C MET A 21 9.95 8.35 -9.16
N LEU A 22 8.89 7.90 -8.50
CA LEU A 22 8.79 7.84 -7.04
C LEU A 22 9.80 6.87 -6.43
N ALA A 23 10.20 5.81 -7.15
CA ALA A 23 11.20 4.85 -6.67
C ALA A 23 12.61 5.44 -6.57
N LYS A 24 12.86 6.54 -7.29
CA LYS A 24 14.15 7.26 -7.29
C LYS A 24 14.25 8.31 -6.19
N ILE A 25 13.16 8.59 -5.48
CA ILE A 25 13.11 9.58 -4.40
C ILE A 25 13.74 9.00 -3.14
N THR A 26 14.77 9.67 -2.62
CA THR A 26 15.55 9.19 -1.48
C THR A 26 15.89 10.31 -0.49
N GLY A 27 16.28 9.92 0.73
CA GLY A 27 16.67 10.85 1.79
C GLY A 27 15.48 11.69 2.29
N SER A 28 15.69 12.99 2.45
CA SER A 28 14.65 13.95 2.88
C SER A 28 13.90 14.63 1.72
N THR A 29 14.00 14.06 0.52
CA THR A 29 13.28 14.52 -0.66
C THR A 29 11.87 13.93 -0.63
N ASN A 30 10.87 14.77 -0.87
CA ASN A 30 9.49 14.37 -1.07
C ASN A 30 9.11 14.55 -2.54
N ALA A 31 8.13 13.77 -2.99
CA ALA A 31 7.51 13.94 -4.29
C ALA A 31 5.98 13.88 -4.15
N VAL A 32 5.29 14.72 -4.90
CA VAL A 32 3.82 14.75 -4.97
C VAL A 32 3.41 14.72 -6.43
N THR A 33 2.70 13.68 -6.85
CA THR A 33 2.12 13.58 -8.20
C THR A 33 0.66 14.01 -8.18
N LEU A 34 0.31 14.94 -9.06
CA LEU A 34 -1.05 15.41 -9.30
C LEU A 34 -1.50 14.82 -10.64
N SER A 35 -2.51 13.96 -10.63
CA SER A 35 -3.08 13.36 -11.84
C SER A 35 -4.36 14.08 -12.26
N GLY A 36 -4.37 14.63 -13.46
CA GLY A 36 -5.53 15.33 -14.03
C GLY A 36 -5.95 14.74 -15.37
N LYS A 37 -7.26 14.70 -15.65
CA LYS A 37 -7.81 14.17 -16.91
C LYS A 37 -7.21 14.80 -18.19
N TYR A 38 -6.84 16.08 -18.13
CA TYR A 38 -6.33 16.84 -19.27
C TYR A 38 -4.91 17.36 -19.07
N ALA A 39 -4.40 17.32 -17.84
CA ALA A 39 -3.07 17.83 -17.49
C ALA A 39 -2.05 16.70 -17.34
N ASP A 40 -2.49 15.45 -17.56
CA ASP A 40 -1.77 14.22 -17.25
C ASP A 40 -1.19 14.26 -15.82
N ASP A 41 -0.09 13.56 -15.61
CA ASP A 41 0.60 13.51 -14.32
C ASP A 41 1.64 14.62 -14.21
N ILE A 42 1.51 15.44 -13.16
CA ILE A 42 2.48 16.47 -12.80
C ILE A 42 3.12 16.11 -11.47
N THR A 43 4.42 15.80 -11.46
CA THR A 43 5.17 15.49 -10.24
C THR A 43 5.99 16.67 -9.76
N LEU A 44 5.75 17.10 -8.52
CA LEU A 44 6.52 18.11 -7.81
C LEU A 44 7.54 17.42 -6.90
N ILE A 45 8.83 17.69 -7.08
CA ILE A 45 9.93 17.06 -6.33
C ILE A 45 10.73 18.13 -5.61
N GLY A 46 11.01 17.92 -4.32
CA GLY A 46 11.84 18.85 -3.54
C GLY A 46 12.08 18.37 -2.11
N LYS A 47 12.92 19.08 -1.36
CA LYS A 47 13.13 18.79 0.07
C LYS A 47 11.84 19.05 0.84
N GLY A 48 11.29 18.01 1.45
CA GLY A 48 10.07 18.11 2.26
C GLY A 48 10.31 18.44 3.73
N ALA A 49 11.58 18.40 4.17
CA ALA A 49 11.97 18.67 5.54
C ALA A 49 13.33 19.40 5.60
N GLY A 50 13.56 20.05 6.74
CA GLY A 50 14.79 20.81 7.03
C GLY A 50 14.50 22.28 7.31
N SER A 51 15.37 22.92 8.10
CA SER A 51 15.18 24.30 8.57
C SER A 51 14.97 25.30 7.43
N LEU A 52 15.85 25.28 6.41
CA LEU A 52 15.79 26.23 5.29
C LEU A 52 14.62 25.96 4.33
N PRO A 53 14.35 24.71 3.87
CA PRO A 53 13.17 24.43 3.04
C PRO A 53 11.86 24.83 3.73
N THR A 54 11.70 24.54 5.02
CA THR A 54 10.50 24.93 5.77
C THR A 54 10.41 26.46 5.93
N ALA A 55 11.51 27.14 6.24
CA ALA A 55 11.53 28.60 6.33
C ALA A 55 11.14 29.28 5.01
N SER A 56 11.55 28.72 3.86
CA SER A 56 11.15 29.22 2.55
C SER A 56 9.64 29.21 2.33
N ALA A 57 8.95 28.14 2.77
CA ALA A 57 7.49 28.06 2.68
C ALA A 57 6.81 29.11 3.55
N ILE A 58 7.30 29.30 4.79
CA ILE A 58 6.78 30.32 5.72
C ILE A 58 6.92 31.72 5.14
N VAL A 59 8.11 32.09 4.64
CA VAL A 59 8.35 33.42 4.05
C VAL A 59 7.49 33.66 2.80
N SER A 60 7.26 32.62 1.99
CA SER A 60 6.35 32.69 0.84
C SER A 60 4.92 33.03 1.27
N ASP A 61 4.41 32.36 2.31
CA ASP A 61 3.07 32.64 2.84
C ASP A 61 2.97 34.03 3.46
N LEU A 62 4.00 34.50 4.19
CA LEU A 62 4.02 35.87 4.73
C LEU A 62 3.95 36.94 3.63
N ASN A 63 4.71 36.78 2.54
CA ASN A 63 4.66 37.68 1.39
C ASN A 63 3.30 37.64 0.70
N LYS A 64 2.67 36.45 0.62
CA LYS A 64 1.32 36.30 0.06
C LYS A 64 0.26 37.01 0.90
N ILE A 65 0.29 36.86 2.23
CA ILE A 65 -0.61 37.56 3.15
C ILE A 65 -0.41 39.09 3.07
N GLN A 66 0.84 39.56 2.97
CA GLN A 66 1.12 40.98 2.82
C GLN A 66 0.51 41.57 1.54
N ARG A 67 0.55 40.83 0.42
CA ARG A 67 -0.01 41.27 -0.87
C ARG A 67 -1.52 41.11 -0.96
N HIS A 68 -2.07 40.11 -0.27
CA HIS A 68 -3.49 39.76 -0.26
C HIS A 68 -3.92 39.51 1.20
N PRO A 69 -4.22 40.58 1.95
CA PRO A 69 -4.53 40.48 3.38
C PRO A 69 -5.89 39.83 3.65
N GLU A 70 -6.79 39.86 2.67
CA GLU A 70 -8.08 39.18 2.76
C GLU A 70 -7.89 37.65 2.71
N PRO A 71 -8.60 36.88 3.56
CA PRO A 71 -8.59 35.43 3.50
C PRO A 71 -8.98 34.95 2.10
N PHE A 72 -8.23 34.01 1.54
CA PHE A 72 -8.67 33.33 0.32
C PHE A 72 -9.97 32.58 0.64
N PRO A 73 -11.08 32.88 -0.04
CA PRO A 73 -12.28 32.07 0.12
C PRO A 73 -11.92 30.62 -0.28
N PRO A 74 -12.40 29.62 0.48
CA PRO A 74 -12.25 28.24 0.03
C PRO A 74 -12.85 28.13 -1.38
N PRO A 75 -12.27 27.31 -2.27
CA PRO A 75 -12.86 27.08 -3.57
C PRO A 75 -14.33 26.66 -3.36
N PRO A 76 -15.28 27.23 -4.11
CA PRO A 76 -16.69 26.90 -3.94
C PRO A 76 -16.88 25.41 -4.21
N SER A 77 -17.10 24.63 -3.15
CA SER A 77 -17.39 23.21 -3.25
C SER A 77 -18.84 22.98 -2.86
N ASN A 78 -19.68 22.74 -3.86
CA ASN A 78 -21.10 22.44 -3.65
C ASN A 78 -21.35 20.94 -3.41
N LYS A 79 -20.31 20.10 -3.42
CA LYS A 79 -20.44 18.64 -3.35
C LYS A 79 -19.71 18.11 -2.12
N LYS A 80 -20.46 17.63 -1.14
CA LYS A 80 -19.92 16.88 0.00
C LYS A 80 -19.43 15.53 -0.53
N LEU A 81 -18.11 15.33 -0.50
CA LEU A 81 -17.50 14.04 -0.83
C LEU A 81 -17.45 13.18 0.43
N GLU A 82 -17.88 11.94 0.34
CA GLU A 82 -17.72 10.96 1.42
C GLU A 82 -16.35 10.30 1.32
N ILE A 83 -15.74 9.99 2.46
CA ILE A 83 -14.49 9.22 2.48
C ILE A 83 -14.84 7.75 2.28
N GLU A 84 -14.27 7.14 1.25
CA GLU A 84 -14.45 5.72 0.98
C GLU A 84 -13.79 4.89 2.09
N SER A 85 -14.48 3.86 2.58
CA SER A 85 -13.89 2.92 3.53
C SER A 85 -12.68 2.22 2.94
N MET A 86 -11.60 2.09 3.73
CA MET A 86 -10.39 1.37 3.33
C MET A 86 -10.69 -0.06 2.85
N ASP A 87 -11.69 -0.72 3.44
CA ASP A 87 -12.09 -2.08 3.09
C ASP A 87 -12.58 -2.22 1.64
N ASN A 88 -13.07 -1.13 1.04
CA ASN A 88 -13.58 -1.12 -0.34
C ASN A 88 -12.50 -0.82 -1.38
N ILE A 89 -11.38 -0.25 -0.95
CA ILE A 89 -10.28 0.09 -1.85
C ILE A 89 -9.64 -1.20 -2.34
N GLN A 90 -9.39 -1.25 -3.65
CA GLN A 90 -8.78 -2.39 -4.29
C GLN A 90 -7.28 -2.18 -4.44
N PHE A 91 -6.52 -3.20 -4.09
CA PHE A 91 -5.09 -3.29 -4.36
C PHE A 91 -4.81 -4.68 -4.92
N ARG A 92 -3.65 -4.82 -5.56
CA ARG A 92 -3.01 -6.13 -5.64
C ARG A 92 -2.14 -6.31 -4.40
N HIS A 93 -2.21 -7.49 -3.81
CA HIS A 93 -1.54 -7.80 -2.54
C HIS A 93 -0.48 -8.87 -2.76
N THR A 94 0.72 -8.63 -2.25
CA THR A 94 1.74 -9.67 -2.11
C THR A 94 1.87 -10.02 -0.64
N LEU A 95 1.60 -11.28 -0.35
CA LEU A 95 1.63 -11.90 0.97
C LEU A 95 2.95 -12.64 1.12
N ARG A 96 3.69 -12.38 2.19
CA ARG A 96 4.87 -13.17 2.55
C ARG A 96 4.56 -14.04 3.76
N PHE A 97 4.79 -15.33 3.61
CA PHE A 97 4.57 -16.35 4.62
C PHE A 97 5.90 -16.82 5.22
N GLU A 98 5.85 -17.22 6.48
CA GLU A 98 6.94 -17.90 7.18
C GLU A 98 6.32 -18.94 8.11
N VAL A 99 6.44 -20.20 7.72
CA VAL A 99 5.68 -21.31 8.29
C VAL A 99 6.54 -22.54 8.48
N ARG A 100 6.11 -23.46 9.34
CA ARG A 100 6.69 -24.81 9.43
C ARG A 100 6.38 -25.56 8.14
N ASP A 101 7.37 -26.20 7.55
CA ASP A 101 7.20 -26.96 6.31
C ASP A 101 6.39 -28.24 6.59
N GLN A 102 5.25 -28.36 5.94
CA GLN A 102 4.40 -29.54 6.00
C GLN A 102 3.45 -29.63 4.80
N PRO A 103 3.03 -30.83 4.41
CA PRO A 103 2.04 -31.02 3.36
C PRO A 103 0.71 -30.31 3.65
N GLY A 104 0.04 -29.82 2.61
CA GLY A 104 -1.33 -29.30 2.69
C GLY A 104 -1.47 -27.80 2.93
N ILE A 105 -0.38 -27.06 3.15
CA ILE A 105 -0.39 -25.59 3.37
C ILE A 105 -1.13 -24.85 2.25
N PHE A 106 -0.76 -25.09 0.99
CA PHE A 106 -1.39 -24.42 -0.15
C PHE A 106 -2.85 -24.83 -0.36
N GLY A 107 -3.20 -26.09 -0.08
CA GLY A 107 -4.59 -26.54 -0.12
C GLY A 107 -5.43 -25.80 0.91
N HIS A 108 -4.93 -25.65 2.13
CA HIS A 108 -5.59 -24.89 3.19
C HIS A 108 -5.81 -23.42 2.78
N TYR A 109 -4.77 -22.77 2.26
CA TYR A 109 -4.85 -21.37 1.82
C TYR A 109 -5.79 -21.20 0.63
N GLY A 110 -5.73 -22.09 -0.36
CA GLY A 110 -6.63 -22.11 -1.51
C GLY A 110 -8.10 -22.16 -1.08
N SER A 111 -8.44 -23.04 -0.14
CA SER A 111 -9.80 -23.14 0.41
C SER A 111 -10.23 -21.87 1.16
N ILE A 112 -9.32 -21.17 1.85
CA ILE A 112 -9.64 -19.89 2.50
C ILE A 112 -9.89 -18.81 1.44
N PHE A 113 -9.00 -18.67 0.46
CA PHE A 113 -9.15 -17.66 -0.58
C PHE A 113 -10.39 -17.89 -1.45
N GLU A 114 -10.75 -19.14 -1.73
CA GLU A 114 -12.01 -19.51 -2.40
C GLU A 114 -13.23 -18.95 -1.64
N ARG A 115 -13.32 -19.18 -0.33
CA ARG A 115 -14.44 -18.68 0.50
C ARG A 115 -14.59 -17.16 0.47
N HIS A 116 -13.48 -16.44 0.31
CA HIS A 116 -13.47 -14.98 0.20
C HIS A 116 -13.49 -14.47 -1.25
N SER A 117 -13.60 -15.37 -2.24
CA SER A 117 -13.58 -15.04 -3.68
C SER A 117 -12.32 -14.28 -4.11
N ILE A 118 -11.16 -14.72 -3.63
CA ILE A 118 -9.85 -14.14 -3.94
C ILE A 118 -9.08 -15.08 -4.87
N ASN A 119 -8.66 -14.58 -6.03
CA ASN A 119 -7.81 -15.31 -6.95
C ASN A 119 -6.32 -15.11 -6.61
N ILE A 120 -5.53 -16.17 -6.79
CA ILE A 120 -4.06 -16.10 -6.74
C ILE A 120 -3.55 -15.74 -8.14
N TYR A 121 -2.70 -14.72 -8.21
CA TYR A 121 -2.00 -14.31 -9.43
C TYR A 121 -0.67 -15.05 -9.61
N ALA A 122 0.12 -15.14 -8.53
CA ALA A 122 1.40 -15.82 -8.54
C ALA A 122 1.69 -16.48 -7.19
N LEU A 123 2.47 -17.56 -7.24
CA LEU A 123 3.03 -18.26 -6.08
C LEU A 123 4.51 -18.46 -6.34
N GLU A 124 5.35 -18.03 -5.40
CA GLU A 124 6.79 -18.21 -5.49
C GLU A 124 7.35 -18.81 -4.20
N GLN A 125 7.91 -20.01 -4.32
CA GLN A 125 8.66 -20.69 -3.28
C GLN A 125 9.98 -21.13 -3.90
N LEU A 126 11.09 -20.51 -3.48
CA LEU A 126 12.40 -20.80 -4.04
C LEU A 126 13.24 -21.66 -3.08
N PRO A 127 14.10 -22.56 -3.58
CA PRO A 127 14.89 -23.47 -2.73
C PRO A 127 15.71 -22.74 -1.65
N GLN A 128 16.29 -21.59 -1.97
CA GLN A 128 17.10 -20.78 -1.04
C GLN A 128 16.31 -20.19 0.14
N TYR A 129 14.98 -20.28 0.11
CA TYR A 129 14.10 -19.82 1.18
C TYR A 129 13.72 -20.92 2.16
N HIS A 130 14.17 -22.16 1.94
CA HIS A 130 14.10 -23.22 2.92
C HIS A 130 15.21 -23.02 3.95
N ARG A 131 14.84 -23.04 5.22
CA ARG A 131 15.78 -22.92 6.34
C ARG A 131 15.60 -24.13 7.24
N ILE A 132 16.68 -24.87 7.42
CA ILE A 132 16.73 -25.94 8.42
C ILE A 132 17.09 -25.28 9.75
N GLY A 133 16.13 -25.28 10.70
CA GLY A 133 16.35 -24.79 12.05
C GLY A 133 17.22 -25.72 12.90
N LYS A 134 17.47 -25.33 14.16
CA LYS A 134 17.94 -26.29 15.17
C LYS A 134 16.76 -27.20 15.53
N GLU A 135 17.04 -28.48 15.81
CA GLU A 135 16.03 -29.49 16.18
C GLU A 135 15.11 -30.00 15.05
N GLY A 136 15.50 -29.84 13.78
CA GLY A 136 14.76 -30.47 12.67
C GLY A 136 13.44 -29.78 12.31
N GLU A 137 13.18 -28.58 12.85
CA GLU A 137 12.09 -27.74 12.35
C GLU A 137 12.50 -27.09 11.02
N GLU A 138 11.97 -27.61 9.92
CA GLU A 138 12.10 -27.01 8.60
C GLU A 138 11.14 -25.82 8.49
N THR A 139 11.71 -24.65 8.19
CA THR A 139 10.96 -23.42 7.91
C THR A 139 10.96 -23.16 6.43
N VAL A 140 9.79 -22.83 5.88
CA VAL A 140 9.63 -22.40 4.50
C VAL A 140 9.13 -20.97 4.45
N ILE A 141 9.76 -20.17 3.59
CA ILE A 141 9.31 -18.83 3.22
C ILE A 141 8.87 -18.87 1.76
N PHE A 142 7.67 -18.36 1.50
CA PHE A 142 7.13 -18.19 0.16
C PHE A 142 6.27 -16.94 0.08
N THR A 143 5.97 -16.52 -1.14
CA THR A 143 5.09 -15.40 -1.43
C THR A 143 3.90 -15.83 -2.25
N LEU A 144 2.75 -15.21 -1.98
CA LEU A 144 1.57 -15.28 -2.83
C LEU A 144 1.21 -13.87 -3.27
N THR A 145 1.15 -13.63 -4.57
CA THR A 145 0.56 -12.42 -5.12
C THR A 145 -0.88 -12.74 -5.50
N LEU A 146 -1.83 -11.96 -4.99
CA LEU A 146 -3.26 -12.10 -5.27
C LEU A 146 -3.62 -11.31 -6.53
N GLN A 147 -4.77 -11.56 -7.14
CA GLN A 147 -5.32 -10.60 -8.11
C GLN A 147 -5.81 -9.33 -7.40
N ASN A 148 -6.10 -8.28 -8.20
CA ASN A 148 -6.66 -7.06 -7.66
C ASN A 148 -7.99 -7.34 -6.94
N CYS A 149 -8.05 -7.04 -5.64
CA CYS A 149 -9.22 -7.33 -4.82
C CYS A 149 -9.36 -6.33 -3.67
N LYS A 150 -10.55 -6.33 -3.05
CA LYS A 150 -10.87 -5.42 -1.94
C LYS A 150 -10.03 -5.74 -0.71
N GLU A 151 -9.42 -4.72 -0.14
CA GLU A 151 -8.61 -4.78 1.08
C GLU A 151 -9.32 -5.54 2.22
N GLY A 152 -10.62 -5.28 2.42
CA GLY A 152 -11.39 -5.91 3.50
C GLY A 152 -11.56 -7.42 3.34
N LEU A 153 -11.56 -7.95 2.11
CA LEU A 153 -11.61 -9.40 1.87
C LEU A 153 -10.29 -10.06 2.24
N VAL A 154 -9.17 -9.42 1.90
CA VAL A 154 -7.83 -9.91 2.25
C VAL A 154 -7.64 -9.96 3.75
N HIS A 155 -8.03 -8.92 4.50
CA HIS A 155 -7.95 -8.94 5.97
C HIS A 155 -8.79 -10.05 6.61
N LYS A 156 -9.98 -10.33 6.08
CA LYS A 156 -10.80 -11.46 6.56
C LYS A 156 -10.10 -12.79 6.32
N ALA A 157 -9.57 -13.02 5.12
CA ALA A 157 -8.81 -14.22 4.80
C ALA A 157 -7.54 -14.36 5.68
N LEU A 158 -6.80 -13.27 5.88
CA LEU A 158 -5.60 -13.26 6.71
C LEU A 158 -5.92 -13.53 8.20
N LYS A 159 -7.08 -13.07 8.69
CA LYS A 159 -7.52 -13.39 10.06
C LYS A 159 -7.70 -14.88 10.27
N GLU A 160 -8.18 -15.62 9.28
CA GLU A 160 -8.30 -17.09 9.30
C GLU A 160 -6.93 -17.76 9.12
N ILE A 161 -6.15 -17.34 8.12
CA ILE A 161 -4.84 -17.96 7.83
C ILE A 161 -3.89 -17.88 9.02
N ASN A 162 -3.84 -16.73 9.71
CA ASN A 162 -2.95 -16.52 10.86
C ASN A 162 -3.30 -17.38 12.09
N GLN A 163 -4.43 -18.11 12.08
CA GLN A 163 -4.80 -19.01 13.17
C GLN A 163 -4.27 -20.44 12.98
N ALA A 164 -3.66 -20.74 11.83
CA ALA A 164 -3.11 -22.07 11.58
C ALA A 164 -1.93 -22.37 12.52
N ASP A 165 -1.87 -23.60 13.01
CA ASP A 165 -0.89 -24.10 13.99
C ASP A 165 0.55 -24.17 13.46
N TYR A 166 0.71 -24.16 12.14
CA TYR A 166 2.00 -24.13 11.44
C TYR A 166 2.52 -22.72 11.15
N MET A 167 1.79 -21.67 11.51
CA MET A 167 2.25 -20.29 11.35
C MET A 167 3.36 -19.98 12.36
N LEU A 168 4.54 -19.62 11.86
CA LEU A 168 5.65 -19.20 12.73
C LEU A 168 5.59 -17.69 13.01
N LYS A 169 5.08 -16.91 12.05
CA LYS A 169 4.88 -15.46 12.15
C LYS A 169 3.60 -15.04 11.43
N PRO A 170 2.97 -13.93 11.83
CA PRO A 170 1.87 -13.35 11.07
C PRO A 170 2.28 -13.03 9.62
N VAL A 171 1.35 -13.23 8.69
CA VAL A 171 1.56 -12.90 7.28
C VAL A 171 1.92 -11.42 7.12
N VAL A 172 2.98 -11.15 6.37
CA VAL A 172 3.35 -9.78 5.99
C VAL A 172 2.63 -9.42 4.70
N LEU A 173 1.97 -8.26 4.70
CA LEU A 173 1.15 -7.76 3.60
C LEU A 173 1.78 -6.55 2.94
N LEU A 174 2.10 -6.66 1.66
CA LEU A 174 2.49 -5.55 0.79
C LEU A 174 1.41 -5.29 -0.25
N ARG A 175 1.22 -4.02 -0.62
CA ARG A 175 0.21 -3.58 -1.59
C ARG A 175 0.90 -2.96 -2.79
N GLU A 176 0.33 -3.13 -3.96
CA GLU A 176 0.66 -2.39 -5.17
C GLU A 176 -0.63 -1.80 -5.76
N ILE A 177 -0.52 -0.61 -6.34
CA ILE A 177 -1.63 0.01 -7.08
C ILE A 177 -1.61 -0.55 -8.50
N VAL A 178 -2.77 -0.97 -9.00
CA VAL A 178 -2.98 -1.48 -10.35
C VAL A 178 -3.94 -0.56 -11.10
#